data_AF-A0A948XYD0-F1
#
_entry.id   AF-A0A948XYD0-F1
#
_cell.length_a   1.000
_cell.length_b   1.000
_cell.length_c   1.000
_cell.angle_alpha   90.00
_cell.angle_beta   90.00
_cell.angle_gamma   90.00
#
_symmetry.space_group_name_H-M   'P 1'
#
loop_
_entity.id
_entity.type
_entity.pdbx_description
1 polymer ?
#
loop_
_entity_poly.entity_id
_entity_poly.type
_entity_poly.pdbx_seq_one_letter_code
_entity_poly.pdbx_strand_id
1 'polypeptide(L)'
;MPDGKVRDYRVCTRCVMDTTDPDITFDAAGVCSNCHRFETSIRPYWKPDAAGAAELDALLHEIRTKGAGKPYDCIIGLSGGVDSSFLATKLLEWKLRPLVVHVDAGWNSELAVNNIEMILSKLGLHLDTVVIDWNEMRDLQRAFLKSHVANQDIPQDHAYTAALVRKALEHDIRYVISGTNFATEGVLPQGWGYDAMDATQLRDIHRRFGEGTLKAYPVMEFQDYFGTMQQRLRFIAPLNFMPYDKTAAIAHLEQNFGWRYYGGKHYESIWTRWFQAHYLPTKFGYDKRKAHLSSLIVAGSMTREAALRELDKPLYTDNELTDDTAFVAKKLGLTVDELEGYLTAPPRHYSDYSTNAAQIEQFCRRKSRKARLRQIATRFSKDLPRRIAGKLSSMLASPKS
;
A
#
# COMPACT_ATOMS: atom_id res chain seq x y z
N MET A 1 11.73 -15.04 -16.62
CA MET A 1 11.48 -14.63 -15.22
C MET A 1 12.79 -14.17 -14.61
N PRO A 2 12.79 -13.19 -13.68
CA PRO A 2 14.01 -12.68 -13.04
C PRO A 2 14.83 -13.77 -12.31
N ASP A 3 14.17 -14.87 -11.92
CA ASP A 3 14.80 -16.05 -11.28
C ASP A 3 15.40 -17.06 -12.29
N GLY A 4 15.34 -16.77 -13.59
CA GLY A 4 15.88 -17.61 -14.66
C GLY A 4 15.14 -18.93 -14.91
N LYS A 5 14.02 -19.19 -14.23
CA LYS A 5 13.29 -20.47 -14.34
C LYS A 5 12.34 -20.46 -15.53
N VAL A 6 12.43 -21.50 -16.38
CA VAL A 6 11.40 -21.84 -17.38
C VAL A 6 10.35 -22.69 -16.69
N ARG A 7 9.09 -22.27 -16.79
CA ARG A 7 7.94 -22.96 -16.19
C ARG A 7 6.87 -23.12 -17.25
N ASP A 8 6.20 -24.27 -17.25
CA ASP A 8 5.05 -24.49 -18.12
C ASP A 8 3.96 -23.48 -17.79
N TYR A 9 3.43 -22.81 -18.82
CA TYR A 9 2.40 -21.80 -18.63
C TYR A 9 1.12 -22.44 -18.08
N ARG A 10 0.65 -21.95 -16.93
CA ARG A 10 -0.58 -22.43 -16.30
C ARG A 10 -1.36 -21.29 -15.67
N VAL A 11 -2.67 -21.28 -15.87
CA VAL A 11 -3.62 -20.33 -15.27
C VAL A 11 -4.46 -21.04 -14.22
N CYS A 12 -4.76 -20.36 -13.12
CA CYS A 12 -5.64 -20.85 -12.07
C CYS A 12 -7.03 -21.20 -12.62
N THR A 13 -7.61 -22.29 -12.11
CA THR A 13 -8.97 -22.71 -12.45
C THR A 13 -10.03 -21.88 -11.72
N ARG A 14 -9.71 -21.31 -10.55
CA ARG A 14 -10.62 -20.49 -9.74
C ARG A 14 -10.55 -18.99 -10.05
N CYS A 15 -9.35 -18.43 -10.21
CA CYS A 15 -9.14 -17.02 -10.54
C CYS A 15 -8.40 -16.89 -11.89
N VAL A 16 -7.73 -15.76 -12.13
CA VAL A 16 -6.97 -15.48 -13.36
C VAL A 16 -5.47 -15.29 -13.12
N MET A 17 -4.98 -15.58 -11.91
CA MET A 17 -3.54 -15.65 -11.65
C MET A 17 -2.90 -16.82 -12.40
N ASP A 18 -1.64 -16.65 -12.80
CA ASP A 18 -0.90 -17.62 -13.60
C ASP A 18 0.57 -17.68 -13.20
N THR A 19 1.35 -18.45 -13.95
CA THR A 19 2.79 -18.67 -13.75
C THR A 19 3.68 -17.45 -13.98
N THR A 20 3.13 -16.28 -14.32
CA THR A 20 3.87 -15.00 -14.27
C THR A 20 4.11 -14.53 -12.84
N ASP A 21 3.40 -15.07 -11.84
CA ASP A 21 3.79 -14.98 -10.44
C ASP A 21 4.90 -16.02 -10.15
N PRO A 22 6.13 -15.59 -9.81
CA PRO A 22 7.25 -16.49 -9.57
C PRO A 22 7.08 -17.35 -8.32
N ASP A 23 6.15 -17.05 -7.43
CA ASP A 23 5.92 -17.80 -6.19
C ASP A 23 4.64 -18.64 -6.25
N ILE A 24 3.94 -18.63 -7.38
CA ILE A 24 2.67 -19.35 -7.52
C ILE A 24 2.89 -20.86 -7.52
N THR A 25 2.04 -21.55 -6.77
CA THR A 25 1.90 -23.00 -6.83
C THR A 25 0.45 -23.36 -7.07
N PHE A 26 0.18 -24.58 -7.53
CA PHE A 26 -1.16 -25.07 -7.85
C PHE A 26 -1.40 -26.39 -7.14
N ASP A 27 -2.61 -26.58 -6.65
CA ASP A 27 -3.04 -27.89 -6.16
C ASP A 27 -3.46 -28.84 -7.30
N ALA A 28 -3.91 -30.04 -6.93
CA ALA A 28 -4.37 -31.06 -7.87
C ALA A 28 -5.61 -30.62 -8.69
N ALA A 29 -6.43 -29.71 -8.16
CA ALA A 29 -7.59 -29.14 -8.86
C ALA A 29 -7.23 -27.91 -9.73
N GLY A 30 -5.95 -27.49 -9.71
CA GLY A 30 -5.46 -26.31 -10.42
C GLY A 30 -5.82 -24.98 -9.79
N VAL A 31 -6.17 -24.97 -8.50
CA VAL A 31 -6.35 -23.74 -7.73
C VAL A 31 -5.00 -23.26 -7.22
N CYS A 32 -4.73 -21.98 -7.42
CA CYS A 32 -3.43 -21.40 -7.09
C CYS A 32 -3.27 -21.04 -5.60
N SER A 33 -2.01 -20.94 -5.16
CA SER A 33 -1.62 -20.51 -3.80
C SER A 33 -2.20 -19.17 -3.38
N ASN A 34 -2.41 -18.24 -4.31
CA ASN A 34 -3.04 -16.95 -4.02
C ASN A 34 -4.50 -17.09 -3.55
N CYS A 35 -5.29 -17.97 -4.19
CA CYS A 35 -6.65 -18.27 -3.74
C CYS A 35 -6.66 -18.94 -2.36
N HIS A 36 -5.74 -19.89 -2.13
CA HIS A 36 -5.60 -20.55 -0.84
C HIS A 36 -5.19 -19.58 0.27
N ARG A 37 -4.25 -18.66 -0.02
CA ARG A 37 -3.85 -17.59 0.91
C ARG A 37 -5.02 -16.66 1.23
N PHE A 38 -5.86 -16.33 0.23
CA PHE A 38 -7.05 -15.53 0.48
C PHE A 38 -7.97 -16.20 1.51
N GLU A 39 -8.30 -17.48 1.33
CA GLU A 39 -9.18 -18.20 2.27
C GLU A 39 -8.58 -18.36 3.66
N THR A 40 -7.28 -18.68 3.74
CA THR A 40 -6.64 -19.04 5.01
C THR A 40 -6.16 -17.84 5.82
N SER A 41 -5.69 -16.79 5.13
CA SER A 41 -4.97 -15.68 5.75
C SER A 41 -5.70 -14.34 5.66
N ILE A 42 -6.64 -14.18 4.71
CA ILE A 42 -7.35 -12.91 4.49
C ILE A 42 -8.80 -13.01 4.94
N ARG A 43 -9.52 -14.07 4.54
CA ARG A 43 -10.94 -14.29 4.88
C ARG A 43 -11.25 -14.14 6.37
N PRO A 44 -10.43 -14.60 7.34
CA PRO A 44 -10.72 -14.42 8.76
C PRO A 44 -10.72 -12.95 9.22
N TYR A 45 -10.03 -12.06 8.49
CA TYR A 45 -9.92 -10.63 8.80
C TYR A 45 -10.80 -9.75 7.90
N TRP A 46 -11.32 -10.30 6.81
CA TRP A 46 -12.25 -9.61 5.93
C TRP A 46 -13.69 -9.89 6.40
N LYS A 47 -14.32 -8.89 7.01
CA LYS A 47 -15.62 -8.99 7.67
C LYS A 47 -16.63 -8.03 7.03
N PRO A 48 -17.11 -8.29 5.81
CA PRO A 48 -18.08 -7.43 5.14
C PRO A 48 -19.53 -7.62 5.67
N ASP A 49 -19.69 -8.11 6.90
CA ASP A 49 -20.96 -8.56 7.49
C ASP A 49 -21.30 -7.79 8.79
N ALA A 50 -22.35 -8.23 9.48
CA ALA A 50 -22.81 -7.60 10.73
C ALA A 50 -21.76 -7.65 11.86
N ALA A 51 -20.88 -8.67 11.89
CA ALA A 51 -19.81 -8.72 12.89
C ALA A 51 -18.74 -7.66 12.58
N GLY A 52 -18.39 -7.49 11.31
CA GLY A 52 -17.52 -6.41 10.87
C GLY A 52 -18.10 -5.03 11.18
N ALA A 53 -19.40 -4.83 10.91
CA ALA A 53 -20.08 -3.57 11.23
C ALA A 53 -19.99 -3.23 12.73
N ALA A 54 -20.22 -4.21 13.61
CA ALA A 54 -20.09 -4.01 15.05
C ALA A 54 -18.64 -3.68 15.48
N GLU A 55 -17.64 -4.32 14.87
CA GLU A 55 -16.23 -4.01 15.11
C GLU A 55 -15.88 -2.60 14.62
N LEU A 56 -16.37 -2.21 13.45
CA LEU A 56 -16.18 -0.87 12.92
C LEU A 56 -16.82 0.18 13.82
N ASP A 57 -18.05 -0.03 14.27
CA ASP A 57 -18.74 0.89 15.18
C ASP A 57 -17.96 1.10 16.49
N ALA A 58 -17.40 0.02 17.05
CA ALA A 58 -16.54 0.11 18.23
C ALA A 58 -15.26 0.92 17.96
N LEU A 59 -14.62 0.74 16.79
CA LEU A 59 -13.46 1.52 16.38
C LEU A 59 -13.80 2.99 16.20
N LEU A 60 -14.89 3.29 15.51
CA LEU A 60 -15.35 4.66 15.29
C LEU A 60 -15.70 5.35 16.61
N HIS A 61 -16.32 4.64 17.56
CA HIS A 61 -16.55 5.14 18.90
C HIS A 61 -15.24 5.43 19.64
N GLU A 62 -14.26 4.52 19.57
CA GLU A 62 -12.93 4.73 20.16
C GLU A 62 -12.25 5.99 19.61
N ILE A 63 -12.25 6.17 18.28
CA ILE A 63 -11.64 7.31 17.59
C ILE A 63 -12.29 8.63 18.09
N ARG A 64 -13.63 8.71 18.07
CA ARG A 64 -14.35 9.90 18.54
C ARG A 64 -14.04 10.23 20.00
N THR A 65 -14.05 9.21 20.86
CA THR A 65 -13.81 9.38 22.30
C THR A 65 -12.38 9.86 22.59
N LYS A 66 -11.37 9.26 21.95
CA LYS A 66 -9.97 9.67 22.17
C LYS A 66 -9.60 10.97 21.45
N GLY A 67 -10.32 11.32 20.39
CA GLY A 67 -10.18 12.59 19.68
C GLY A 67 -11.05 13.72 20.24
N ALA A 68 -11.81 13.49 21.32
CA ALA A 68 -12.66 14.51 21.92
C ALA A 68 -11.83 15.73 22.37
N GLY A 69 -12.29 16.93 22.01
CA GLY A 69 -11.58 18.19 22.29
C GLY A 69 -10.39 18.48 21.37
N LYS A 70 -10.02 17.58 20.45
CA LYS A 70 -9.00 17.83 19.43
C LYS A 70 -9.64 18.34 18.12
N PRO A 71 -8.92 19.19 17.35
CA PRO A 71 -9.38 19.62 16.03
C PRO A 71 -9.59 18.44 15.08
N TYR A 72 -8.71 17.44 15.15
CA TYR A 72 -8.76 16.22 14.36
C TYR A 72 -8.76 14.98 15.26
N ASP A 73 -9.55 13.98 14.89
CA ASP A 73 -9.56 12.66 15.57
C ASP A 73 -8.87 11.56 14.75
N CYS A 74 -8.71 11.76 13.44
CA CYS A 74 -8.02 10.87 12.54
C CYS A 74 -7.36 11.66 11.38
N ILE A 75 -6.56 10.97 10.59
CA ILE A 75 -5.91 11.50 9.39
C ILE A 75 -6.16 10.54 8.21
N ILE A 76 -6.36 11.09 7.02
CA ILE A 76 -6.55 10.33 5.77
C ILE A 76 -5.73 10.95 4.64
N GLY A 77 -5.09 10.09 3.85
CA GLY A 77 -4.52 10.47 2.56
C GLY A 77 -5.60 10.52 1.48
N LEU A 78 -5.74 11.63 0.76
CA LEU A 78 -6.69 11.78 -0.34
C LEU A 78 -5.92 11.82 -1.68
N SER A 79 -6.04 10.77 -2.49
CA SER A 79 -5.32 10.65 -3.78
C SER A 79 -6.14 11.10 -5.00
N GLY A 80 -7.45 11.31 -4.83
CA GLY A 80 -8.39 11.42 -5.96
C GLY A 80 -8.84 10.07 -6.51
N GLY A 81 -8.25 8.98 -6.02
CA GLY A 81 -8.65 7.59 -6.28
C GLY A 81 -9.96 7.20 -5.60
N VAL A 82 -10.63 6.17 -6.15
CA VAL A 82 -11.95 5.69 -5.71
C VAL A 82 -12.02 5.45 -4.20
N ASP A 83 -11.08 4.65 -3.68
CA ASP A 83 -11.13 4.17 -2.29
C ASP A 83 -10.99 5.33 -1.28
N SER A 84 -10.06 6.26 -1.54
CA SER A 84 -9.81 7.42 -0.66
C SER A 84 -10.94 8.45 -0.72
N SER A 85 -11.45 8.73 -1.92
CA SER A 85 -12.61 9.63 -2.11
C SER A 85 -13.86 9.07 -1.45
N PHE A 86 -14.14 7.77 -1.59
CA PHE A 86 -15.27 7.13 -0.92
C PHE A 86 -15.12 7.14 0.60
N LEU A 87 -13.93 6.85 1.14
CA LEU A 87 -13.72 6.95 2.57
C LEU A 87 -13.87 8.38 3.10
N ALA A 88 -13.46 9.40 2.36
CA ALA A 88 -13.68 10.79 2.77
C ALA A 88 -15.17 11.09 3.01
N THR A 89 -16.07 10.56 2.18
CA THR A 89 -17.53 10.71 2.40
C THR A 89 -17.97 9.96 3.66
N LYS A 90 -17.50 8.72 3.84
CA LYS A 90 -17.85 7.89 5.01
C LYS A 90 -17.36 8.45 6.34
N LEU A 91 -16.19 9.08 6.38
CA LEU A 91 -15.68 9.71 7.60
C LEU A 91 -16.63 10.79 8.13
N LEU A 92 -17.24 11.59 7.24
CA LEU A 92 -18.23 12.58 7.65
C LEU A 92 -19.57 11.96 8.05
N GLU A 93 -20.04 10.93 7.35
CA GLU A 93 -21.23 10.16 7.77
C GLU A 93 -21.04 9.58 9.19
N TRP A 94 -19.83 9.13 9.51
CA TRP A 94 -19.45 8.60 10.83
C TRP A 94 -19.14 9.67 11.87
N LYS A 95 -19.32 10.95 11.52
CA LYS A 95 -19.10 12.11 12.41
C LYS A 95 -17.66 12.16 12.95
N LEU A 96 -16.68 11.75 12.13
CA LEU A 96 -15.26 11.94 12.41
C LEU A 96 -14.80 13.32 11.90
N ARG A 97 -13.67 13.79 12.42
CA ARG A 97 -13.01 15.04 12.05
C ARG A 97 -11.64 14.72 11.47
N PRO A 98 -11.54 14.38 10.17
CA PRO A 98 -10.28 14.01 9.57
C PRO A 98 -9.40 15.24 9.29
N LEU A 99 -8.10 15.11 9.55
CA LEU A 99 -7.09 15.87 8.82
C LEU A 99 -6.95 15.22 7.44
N VAL A 100 -7.35 15.93 6.39
CA VAL A 100 -7.23 15.44 5.01
C VAL A 100 -5.90 15.92 4.44
N VAL A 101 -5.05 14.98 4.04
CA VAL A 101 -3.73 15.26 3.50
C VAL A 101 -3.62 14.73 2.08
N HIS A 102 -3.09 15.55 1.17
CA HIS A 102 -2.63 15.09 -0.14
C HIS A 102 -1.10 15.20 -0.18
N VAL A 103 -0.45 14.19 -0.74
CA VAL A 103 1.01 14.23 -0.94
C VAL A 103 1.25 14.31 -2.44
N ASP A 104 1.75 15.46 -2.89
CA ASP A 104 2.04 15.70 -4.29
C ASP A 104 3.48 15.27 -4.61
N ALA A 105 3.61 14.10 -5.23
CA ALA A 105 4.86 13.57 -5.75
C ALA A 105 5.19 14.08 -7.18
N GLY A 106 4.36 14.99 -7.69
CA GLY A 106 4.44 15.57 -9.02
C GLY A 106 3.56 14.88 -10.05
N TRP A 107 3.12 13.64 -9.85
CA TRP A 107 2.56 12.77 -10.92
C TRP A 107 1.04 12.71 -11.07
N ASN A 108 0.31 13.56 -10.34
CA ASN A 108 -1.15 13.62 -10.44
C ASN A 108 -1.61 13.89 -11.87
N SER A 109 -2.62 13.16 -12.32
CA SER A 109 -3.37 13.52 -13.52
C SER A 109 -4.27 14.72 -13.24
N GLU A 110 -4.61 15.50 -14.27
CA GLU A 110 -5.57 16.60 -14.15
C GLU A 110 -6.91 16.12 -13.58
N LEU A 111 -7.32 14.91 -13.96
CA LEU A 111 -8.54 14.28 -13.47
C LEU A 111 -8.47 13.94 -11.97
N ALA A 112 -7.31 13.49 -11.48
CA ALA A 112 -7.10 13.23 -10.06
C ALA A 112 -7.19 14.53 -9.24
N VAL A 113 -6.57 15.60 -9.71
CA VAL A 113 -6.64 16.93 -9.07
C VAL A 113 -8.10 17.40 -9.02
N ASN A 114 -8.80 17.32 -10.15
CA ASN A 114 -10.21 17.71 -10.20
C ASN A 114 -11.09 16.85 -9.26
N ASN A 115 -10.86 15.53 -9.21
CA ASN A 115 -11.57 14.64 -8.30
C ASN A 115 -11.35 15.01 -6.83
N ILE A 116 -10.13 15.41 -6.46
CA ILE A 116 -9.82 15.91 -5.10
C ILE A 116 -10.63 17.18 -4.82
N GLU A 117 -10.58 18.17 -5.72
CA GLU A 117 -11.31 19.44 -5.58
C GLU A 117 -12.82 19.24 -5.44
N MET A 118 -13.41 18.36 -6.25
CA MET A 118 -14.83 18.05 -6.23
C MET A 118 -15.25 17.42 -4.90
N ILE A 119 -14.46 16.49 -4.36
CA ILE A 119 -14.74 15.85 -3.07
C ILE A 119 -14.63 16.86 -1.93
N LEU A 120 -13.56 17.66 -1.90
CA LEU A 120 -13.34 18.65 -0.84
C LEU A 120 -14.43 19.72 -0.80
N SER A 121 -14.77 20.29 -1.97
CA SER A 121 -15.76 21.35 -2.08
C SER A 121 -17.16 20.90 -1.65
N LYS A 122 -17.57 19.69 -2.03
CA LYS A 122 -18.87 19.11 -1.68
C LYS A 122 -18.96 18.69 -0.21
N LEU A 123 -17.85 18.23 0.37
CA LEU A 123 -17.80 17.82 1.79
C LEU A 123 -17.46 18.98 2.73
N GLY A 124 -17.06 20.14 2.22
CA GLY A 124 -16.61 21.27 3.04
C GLY A 124 -15.32 20.97 3.81
N LEU A 125 -14.43 20.17 3.22
CA LEU A 125 -13.16 19.74 3.84
C LEU A 125 -12.00 20.63 3.40
N HIS A 126 -11.07 20.88 4.32
CA HIS A 126 -9.80 21.54 4.01
C HIS A 126 -8.74 20.50 3.66
N LEU A 127 -7.89 20.81 2.67
CA LEU A 127 -6.78 19.96 2.24
C LEU A 127 -5.44 20.53 2.72
N ASP A 128 -4.65 19.71 3.41
CA ASP A 128 -3.23 19.97 3.64
C ASP A 128 -2.40 19.26 2.56
N THR A 129 -1.67 20.02 1.76
CA THR A 129 -0.84 19.45 0.68
C THR A 129 0.63 19.43 1.10
N VAL A 130 1.23 18.24 1.10
CA VAL A 130 2.67 18.04 1.23
C VAL A 130 3.27 17.88 -0.16
N VAL A 131 3.97 18.90 -0.64
CA VAL A 131 4.67 18.85 -1.93
C VAL A 131 6.07 18.25 -1.73
N ILE A 132 6.37 17.16 -2.44
CA ILE A 132 7.70 16.56 -2.42
C ILE A 132 8.64 17.33 -3.34
N ASP A 133 9.90 17.52 -2.94
CA ASP A 133 10.89 18.15 -3.82
C ASP A 133 11.02 17.35 -5.13
N TRP A 134 10.66 18.01 -6.22
CA TRP A 134 10.59 17.37 -7.54
C TRP A 134 11.96 16.91 -8.02
N ASN A 135 13.04 17.64 -7.71
CA ASN A 135 14.37 17.28 -8.19
C ASN A 135 14.86 16.01 -7.50
N GLU A 136 14.66 15.89 -6.19
CA GLU A 136 15.01 14.68 -5.44
C GLU A 136 14.11 13.49 -5.77
N MET A 137 12.78 13.71 -5.95
CA MET A 137 11.87 12.66 -6.43
C MET A 137 12.29 12.14 -7.80
N ARG A 138 12.58 13.05 -8.74
CA ARG A 138 13.04 12.71 -10.10
C ARG A 138 14.36 11.95 -10.08
N ASP A 139 15.35 12.41 -9.30
CA ASP A 139 16.65 11.73 -9.17
C ASP A 139 16.47 10.30 -8.61
N LEU A 140 15.62 10.16 -7.60
CA LEU A 140 15.31 8.86 -7.02
C LEU A 140 14.59 7.93 -8.00
N GLN A 141 13.59 8.42 -8.75
CA GLN A 141 12.91 7.62 -9.77
C GLN A 141 13.85 7.20 -10.91
N ARG A 142 14.74 8.08 -11.36
CA ARG A 142 15.80 7.71 -12.33
C ARG A 142 16.72 6.63 -11.76
N ALA A 143 17.09 6.72 -10.48
CA ALA A 143 17.89 5.69 -9.82
C ALA A 143 17.16 4.33 -9.78
N PHE A 144 15.84 4.31 -9.56
CA PHE A 144 15.03 3.10 -9.60
C PHE A 144 14.86 2.52 -11.01
N LEU A 145 14.77 3.35 -12.05
CA LEU A 145 14.79 2.86 -13.44
C LEU A 145 16.13 2.20 -13.79
N LYS A 146 17.24 2.86 -13.43
CA LYS A 146 18.62 2.34 -13.60
C LYS A 146 18.86 1.06 -12.78
N SER A 147 18.11 0.84 -11.70
CA SER A 147 18.24 -0.36 -10.87
C SER A 147 17.53 -1.58 -11.46
N HIS A 148 16.62 -1.38 -12.42
CA HIS A 148 15.85 -2.41 -13.12
C HIS A 148 15.03 -3.34 -12.22
N VAL A 149 14.66 -2.89 -11.00
CA VAL A 149 13.76 -3.64 -10.12
C VAL A 149 12.32 -3.61 -10.62
N ALA A 150 11.50 -4.54 -10.16
CA ALA A 150 10.09 -4.59 -10.54
C ALA A 150 9.32 -3.39 -9.99
N ASN A 151 9.41 -3.06 -8.71
CA ASN A 151 8.59 -2.00 -8.11
C ASN A 151 9.20 -0.61 -8.33
N GLN A 152 8.71 0.11 -9.35
CA GLN A 152 9.15 1.47 -9.66
C GLN A 152 8.36 2.56 -8.91
N ASP A 153 7.32 2.18 -8.14
CA ASP A 153 6.52 3.11 -7.34
C ASP A 153 7.06 3.34 -5.91
N ILE A 154 8.10 2.60 -5.50
CA ILE A 154 8.73 2.75 -4.17
C ILE A 154 9.07 4.22 -3.84
N PRO A 155 9.64 5.03 -4.76
CA PRO A 155 9.87 6.46 -4.47
C PRO A 155 8.61 7.24 -4.10
N GLN A 156 7.45 6.93 -4.71
CA GLN A 156 6.20 7.60 -4.38
C GLN A 156 5.60 7.04 -3.08
N ASP A 157 5.44 5.72 -2.99
CA ASP A 157 4.82 5.04 -1.85
C ASP A 157 5.55 5.31 -0.53
N HIS A 158 6.88 5.39 -0.59
CA HIS A 158 7.72 5.77 0.54
C HIS A 158 7.44 7.21 0.97
N ALA A 159 7.39 8.15 0.02
CA ALA A 159 7.11 9.54 0.32
C ALA A 159 5.71 9.76 0.88
N TYR A 160 4.70 9.09 0.31
CA TYR A 160 3.31 9.14 0.78
C TYR A 160 3.20 8.70 2.23
N THR A 161 3.75 7.52 2.56
CA THR A 161 3.70 7.01 3.93
C THR A 161 4.50 7.91 4.87
N ALA A 162 5.69 8.34 4.48
CA ALA A 162 6.56 9.15 5.33
C ALA A 162 5.94 10.52 5.64
N ALA A 163 5.41 11.20 4.64
CA ALA A 163 4.73 12.49 4.79
C ALA A 163 3.47 12.36 5.66
N LEU A 164 2.61 11.36 5.39
CA LEU A 164 1.37 11.16 6.14
C LEU A 164 1.64 10.85 7.63
N VAL A 165 2.63 10.00 7.91
CA VAL A 165 3.04 9.70 9.29
C VAL A 165 3.59 10.94 9.99
N ARG A 166 4.44 11.74 9.32
CA ARG A 166 4.96 12.99 9.91
C ARG A 166 3.81 13.95 10.28
N LYS A 167 2.87 14.18 9.36
CA LYS A 167 1.66 14.99 9.63
C LYS A 167 0.82 14.44 10.78
N ALA A 168 0.63 13.11 10.84
CA ALA A 168 -0.09 12.50 11.95
C ALA A 168 0.57 12.80 13.30
N LEU A 169 1.90 12.72 13.36
CA LEU A 169 2.67 12.97 14.59
C LEU A 169 2.70 14.46 14.96
N GLU A 170 2.83 15.37 13.99
CA GLU A 170 2.80 16.83 14.17
C GLU A 170 1.48 17.30 14.81
N HIS A 171 0.36 16.68 14.42
CA HIS A 171 -0.97 17.01 14.91
C HIS A 171 -1.42 16.13 16.10
N ASP A 172 -0.54 15.30 16.67
CA ASP A 172 -0.85 14.34 17.74
C ASP A 172 -2.08 13.45 17.43
N ILE A 173 -2.17 13.01 16.17
CA ILE A 173 -3.20 12.13 15.65
C ILE A 173 -2.70 10.69 15.72
N ARG A 174 -3.51 9.82 16.34
CA ARG A 174 -3.18 8.40 16.53
C ARG A 174 -3.72 7.51 15.40
N TYR A 175 -4.81 7.89 14.76
CA TYR A 175 -5.56 7.01 13.87
C TYR A 175 -5.36 7.43 12.41
N VAL A 176 -4.75 6.54 11.62
CA VAL A 176 -4.54 6.73 10.19
C VAL A 176 -5.56 5.88 9.44
N ILE A 177 -6.41 6.52 8.64
CA ILE A 177 -7.43 5.87 7.84
C ILE A 177 -6.85 5.55 6.46
N SER A 178 -6.95 4.27 6.09
CA SER A 178 -6.40 3.72 4.83
C SER A 178 -7.52 3.19 3.94
N GLY A 179 -7.40 3.47 2.63
CA GLY A 179 -8.24 2.92 1.57
C GLY A 179 -7.93 1.47 1.17
N THR A 180 -6.85 0.88 1.71
CA THR A 180 -6.47 -0.52 1.45
C THR A 180 -7.61 -1.46 1.78
N ASN A 181 -7.93 -2.40 0.89
CA ASN A 181 -9.06 -3.30 1.10
C ASN A 181 -8.88 -4.67 0.42
N PHE A 182 -9.37 -5.72 1.08
CA PHE A 182 -9.27 -7.09 0.57
C PHE A 182 -10.22 -7.39 -0.59
N ALA A 183 -11.30 -6.62 -0.73
CA ALA A 183 -12.26 -6.79 -1.83
C ALA A 183 -11.61 -6.56 -3.20
N THR A 184 -10.71 -5.56 -3.31
CA THR A 184 -10.03 -5.22 -4.58
C THR A 184 -8.54 -5.56 -4.61
N GLU A 185 -7.93 -5.84 -3.45
CA GLU A 185 -6.48 -6.06 -3.30
C GLU A 185 -6.15 -7.29 -2.42
N GLY A 186 -7.08 -8.23 -2.27
CA GLY A 186 -6.87 -9.47 -1.52
C GLY A 186 -5.91 -10.47 -2.20
N VAL A 187 -5.65 -10.31 -3.50
CA VAL A 187 -4.66 -11.09 -4.24
C VAL A 187 -3.60 -10.14 -4.77
N LEU A 188 -2.43 -10.14 -4.11
CA LEU A 188 -1.25 -9.38 -4.52
C LEU A 188 -0.02 -10.30 -4.49
N PRO A 189 0.52 -10.71 -5.65
CA PRO A 189 1.72 -11.54 -5.73
C PRO A 189 2.91 -10.86 -5.06
N GLN A 190 3.55 -11.56 -4.12
CA GLN A 190 4.68 -11.00 -3.38
C GLN A 190 5.88 -10.76 -4.31
N GLY A 191 6.14 -11.69 -5.23
CA GLY A 191 7.23 -11.58 -6.21
C GLY A 191 7.07 -10.46 -7.25
N TRP A 192 5.94 -9.76 -7.31
CA TRP A 192 5.72 -8.64 -8.25
C TRP A 192 6.11 -7.28 -7.69
N GLY A 193 6.65 -7.23 -6.47
CA GLY A 193 7.09 -5.98 -5.87
C GLY A 193 7.99 -6.21 -4.67
N TYR A 194 8.25 -5.12 -3.96
CA TYR A 194 9.02 -5.13 -2.73
C TYR A 194 8.50 -4.04 -1.79
N ASP A 195 8.84 -4.16 -0.50
CA ASP A 195 8.41 -3.26 0.56
C ASP A 195 8.91 -1.84 0.32
N ALA A 196 7.97 -0.91 0.06
CA ALA A 196 8.29 0.49 -0.12
C ALA A 196 8.87 1.13 1.15
N MET A 197 8.67 0.55 2.34
CA MET A 197 9.20 1.07 3.60
C MET A 197 10.64 0.64 3.89
N ASP A 198 11.28 -0.12 2.99
CA ASP A 198 12.68 -0.46 3.13
C ASP A 198 13.60 0.71 2.72
N ALA A 199 13.83 1.63 3.66
CA ALA A 199 14.77 2.73 3.49
C ALA A 199 16.21 2.26 3.21
N THR A 200 16.60 1.03 3.59
CA THR A 200 17.94 0.51 3.30
C THR A 200 18.10 0.29 1.80
N GLN A 201 17.10 -0.32 1.17
CA GLN A 201 17.09 -0.52 -0.29
C GLN A 201 16.98 0.81 -1.03
N LEU A 202 16.07 1.69 -0.61
CA LEU A 202 15.89 3.00 -1.22
C LEU A 202 17.20 3.77 -1.25
N ARG A 203 17.93 3.80 -0.12
CA ARG A 203 19.25 4.44 -0.02
C ARG A 203 20.33 3.73 -0.82
N ASP A 204 20.37 2.41 -0.84
CA ASP A 204 21.38 1.66 -1.61
C ASP A 204 21.22 1.87 -3.12
N ILE A 205 19.99 1.83 -3.63
CA ILE A 205 19.68 2.14 -5.03
C ILE A 205 20.08 3.59 -5.35
N HIS A 206 19.66 4.56 -4.52
CA HIS A 206 19.99 5.97 -4.73
C HIS A 206 21.50 6.21 -4.69
N ARG A 207 22.23 5.61 -3.74
CA ARG A 207 23.69 5.71 -3.64
C ARG A 207 24.41 5.18 -4.89
N ARG A 208 23.88 4.14 -5.54
CA ARG A 208 24.51 3.51 -6.71
C ARG A 208 24.21 4.26 -8.01
N PHE A 209 23.03 4.87 -8.14
CA PHE A 209 22.54 5.36 -9.43
C PHE A 209 22.00 6.81 -9.44
N GLY A 210 21.82 7.41 -8.26
CA GLY A 210 21.42 8.79 -8.08
C GLY A 210 22.59 9.74 -8.25
N GLU A 211 22.28 10.98 -8.63
CA GLU A 211 23.25 12.02 -8.94
C GLU A 211 23.32 13.11 -7.85
N GLY A 212 22.33 13.17 -6.95
CA GLY A 212 22.22 14.18 -5.88
C GLY A 212 22.23 13.61 -4.46
N THR A 213 21.62 14.35 -3.53
CA THR A 213 21.40 13.94 -2.14
C THR A 213 19.91 14.04 -1.81
N LEU A 214 19.38 13.09 -1.03
CA LEU A 214 18.01 13.14 -0.53
C LEU A 214 17.92 13.94 0.78
N LYS A 215 17.86 15.27 0.70
CA LYS A 215 17.77 16.17 1.86
C LYS A 215 16.33 16.55 2.19
N ALA A 216 15.55 16.92 1.17
CA ALA A 216 14.16 17.33 1.32
C ALA A 216 13.18 16.16 1.23
N TYR A 217 13.54 15.12 0.47
CA TYR A 217 12.75 13.91 0.29
C TYR A 217 12.53 13.21 1.65
N PRO A 218 11.28 12.88 1.99
CA PRO A 218 10.96 12.32 3.29
C PRO A 218 11.35 10.84 3.37
N VAL A 219 12.57 10.56 3.82
CA VAL A 219 12.99 9.20 4.18
C VAL A 219 12.47 8.84 5.57
N MET A 220 11.87 7.65 5.68
CA MET A 220 11.48 7.03 6.95
C MET A 220 12.42 5.88 7.27
N GLU A 221 13.29 6.06 8.26
CA GLU A 221 14.26 5.03 8.64
C GLU A 221 13.58 3.85 9.32
N PHE A 222 14.26 2.69 9.30
CA PHE A 222 13.75 1.46 9.92
C PHE A 222 13.32 1.66 11.39
N GLN A 223 14.10 2.44 12.14
CA GLN A 223 13.81 2.73 13.55
C GLN A 223 12.57 3.60 13.72
N ASP A 224 12.32 4.55 12.82
CA ASP A 224 11.13 5.38 12.84
C ASP A 224 9.88 4.57 12.46
N TYR A 225 10.00 3.71 11.46
CA TYR A 225 8.92 2.82 11.03
C TYR A 225 8.55 1.81 12.16
N PHE A 226 9.50 1.03 12.67
CA PHE A 226 9.20 0.01 13.69
C PHE A 226 9.06 0.57 15.11
N GLY A 227 9.67 1.72 15.41
CA GLY A 227 9.66 2.37 16.71
C GLY A 227 8.50 3.35 16.85
N THR A 228 8.42 4.34 15.96
CA THR A 228 7.48 5.46 16.08
C THR A 228 6.11 5.09 15.49
N MET A 229 6.06 4.64 14.24
CA MET A 229 4.79 4.35 13.56
C MET A 229 4.03 3.21 14.25
N GLN A 230 4.68 2.06 14.49
CA GLN A 230 4.01 0.90 15.09
C GLN A 230 3.57 1.09 16.55
N GLN A 231 4.16 2.04 17.30
CA GLN A 231 3.83 2.25 18.71
C GLN A 231 2.84 3.40 18.90
N ARG A 232 2.92 4.45 18.07
CA ARG A 232 2.12 5.66 18.22
C ARG A 232 0.90 5.68 17.32
N LEU A 233 0.97 5.07 16.14
CA LEU A 233 -0.08 5.13 15.14
C LEU A 233 -0.83 3.81 15.02
N ARG A 234 -2.12 3.91 14.68
CA ARG A 234 -2.98 2.77 14.36
C ARG A 234 -3.56 2.97 12.97
N PHE A 235 -3.10 2.17 12.02
CA PHE A 235 -3.64 2.11 10.68
C PHE A 235 -4.94 1.31 10.69
N ILE A 236 -6.00 1.90 10.18
CA ILE A 236 -7.33 1.30 10.12
C ILE A 236 -7.74 1.28 8.66
N ALA A 237 -8.26 0.14 8.21
CA ALA A 237 -8.78 -0.06 6.86
C ALA A 237 -10.30 -0.33 6.94
N PRO A 238 -11.15 0.72 7.04
CA PRO A 238 -12.57 0.56 7.33
C PRO A 238 -13.33 -0.26 6.30
N LEU A 239 -12.89 -0.22 5.04
CA LEU A 239 -13.52 -0.94 3.92
C LEU A 239 -13.52 -2.46 4.11
N ASN A 240 -12.67 -3.01 4.98
CA ASN A 240 -12.64 -4.43 5.30
C ASN A 240 -13.72 -4.87 6.31
N PHE A 241 -14.45 -3.93 6.91
CA PHE A 241 -15.47 -4.15 7.94
C PHE A 241 -16.89 -3.81 7.44
N MET A 242 -17.04 -3.61 6.14
CA MET A 242 -18.30 -3.23 5.50
C MET A 242 -18.42 -3.92 4.13
N PRO A 243 -19.62 -4.04 3.56
CA PRO A 243 -19.83 -4.61 2.23
C PRO A 243 -19.37 -3.62 1.15
N TYR A 244 -18.05 -3.40 1.06
CA TYR A 244 -17.45 -2.50 0.09
C TYR A 244 -17.50 -3.11 -1.31
N ASP A 245 -18.14 -2.40 -2.24
CA ASP A 245 -18.15 -2.70 -3.67
C ASP A 245 -17.62 -1.50 -4.45
N LYS A 246 -16.59 -1.74 -5.28
CA LYS A 246 -15.91 -0.67 -6.03
C LYS A 246 -16.84 -0.01 -7.05
N THR A 247 -17.69 -0.78 -7.72
CA THR A 247 -18.61 -0.27 -8.76
C THR A 247 -19.67 0.63 -8.14
N ALA A 248 -20.24 0.21 -7.00
CA ALA A 248 -21.18 1.02 -6.23
C ALA A 248 -20.51 2.28 -5.66
N ALA A 249 -19.26 2.19 -5.20
CA ALA A 249 -18.51 3.35 -4.74
C ALA A 249 -18.27 4.37 -5.86
N ILE A 250 -17.86 3.93 -7.06
CA ILE A 250 -17.72 4.80 -8.23
C ILE A 250 -19.06 5.47 -8.55
N ALA A 251 -20.14 4.70 -8.70
CA ALA A 251 -21.45 5.25 -9.03
C ALA A 251 -21.91 6.30 -7.99
N HIS A 252 -21.69 6.03 -6.70
CA HIS A 252 -22.00 6.98 -5.63
C HIS A 252 -21.19 8.27 -5.77
N LEU A 253 -19.88 8.17 -6.03
CA LEU A 253 -19.00 9.33 -6.18
C LEU A 253 -19.38 10.18 -7.41
N GLU A 254 -19.67 9.55 -8.54
CA GLU A 254 -20.07 10.25 -9.77
C GLU A 254 -21.40 10.98 -9.59
N GLN A 255 -22.41 10.30 -9.03
CA GLN A 255 -23.76 10.84 -8.89
C GLN A 255 -23.86 11.99 -7.88
N ASN A 256 -23.11 11.92 -6.78
CA ASN A 256 -23.30 12.82 -5.64
C ASN A 256 -22.22 13.91 -5.55
N PHE A 257 -21.02 13.65 -6.09
CA PHE A 257 -19.87 14.52 -5.89
C PHE A 257 -19.30 15.09 -7.20
N GLY A 258 -19.75 14.63 -8.36
CA GLY A 258 -19.18 15.04 -9.65
C GLY A 258 -17.76 14.51 -9.88
N TRP A 259 -17.36 13.51 -9.09
CA TRP A 259 -16.17 12.71 -9.31
C TRP A 259 -16.26 11.99 -10.66
N ARG A 260 -15.13 11.64 -11.27
CA ARG A 260 -15.08 10.99 -12.60
C ARG A 260 -14.09 9.83 -12.62
N TYR A 261 -14.53 8.71 -13.20
CA TYR A 261 -13.67 7.53 -13.36
C TYR A 261 -12.55 7.76 -14.37
N TYR A 262 -11.32 7.41 -13.97
CA TYR A 262 -10.10 7.63 -14.75
C TYR A 262 -9.60 6.37 -15.50
N GLY A 263 -10.40 5.30 -15.54
CA GLY A 263 -10.16 4.16 -16.44
C GLY A 263 -9.39 2.97 -15.86
N GLY A 264 -8.83 3.03 -14.64
CA GLY A 264 -8.00 1.95 -14.10
C GLY A 264 -7.93 1.89 -12.57
N LYS A 265 -7.06 1.03 -12.02
CA LYS A 265 -6.68 1.05 -10.60
C LYS A 265 -5.34 1.79 -10.50
N HIS A 266 -5.26 2.80 -9.64
CA HIS A 266 -4.07 3.67 -9.44
C HIS A 266 -3.72 4.59 -10.63
N TYR A 267 -4.61 4.71 -11.61
CA TYR A 267 -4.43 5.55 -12.80
C TYR A 267 -4.70 7.05 -12.52
N GLU A 268 -4.94 7.42 -11.25
CA GLU A 268 -4.85 8.81 -10.82
C GLU A 268 -3.43 9.40 -10.99
N SER A 269 -2.39 8.55 -10.99
CA SER A 269 -0.99 8.92 -11.25
C SER A 269 -0.56 8.44 -12.63
N ILE A 270 -0.08 9.38 -13.47
CA ILE A 270 0.40 9.07 -14.84
C ILE A 270 1.62 8.14 -14.77
N TRP A 271 2.51 8.35 -13.79
CA TRP A 271 3.67 7.48 -13.59
C TRP A 271 3.25 6.06 -13.24
N THR A 272 2.34 5.91 -12.26
CA THR A 272 1.89 4.58 -11.83
C THR A 272 1.14 3.86 -12.95
N ARG A 273 0.35 4.59 -13.75
CA ARG A 273 -0.29 4.06 -14.95
C ARG A 273 0.76 3.52 -15.94
N TRP A 274 1.72 4.34 -16.34
CA TRP A 274 2.81 3.94 -17.26
C TRP A 274 3.61 2.76 -16.72
N PHE A 275 3.99 2.81 -15.45
CA PHE A 275 4.72 1.74 -14.78
C PHE A 275 3.95 0.41 -14.78
N GLN A 276 2.69 0.42 -14.34
CA GLN A 276 1.91 -0.82 -14.19
C GLN A 276 1.44 -1.41 -15.51
N ALA A 277 1.17 -0.55 -16.51
CA ALA A 277 0.58 -0.97 -17.78
C ALA A 277 1.59 -1.06 -18.94
N HIS A 278 2.80 -0.54 -18.76
CA HIS A 278 3.86 -0.64 -19.76
C HIS A 278 5.16 -1.24 -19.19
N TYR A 279 5.77 -0.66 -18.15
CA TYR A 279 7.04 -1.16 -17.63
C TYR A 279 6.97 -2.60 -17.12
N LEU A 280 5.98 -2.91 -16.27
CA LEU A 280 5.81 -4.25 -15.71
C LEU A 280 5.47 -5.33 -16.76
N PRO A 281 4.48 -5.14 -17.65
CA PRO A 281 4.15 -6.11 -18.68
C PRO A 281 5.30 -6.33 -19.65
N THR A 282 5.96 -5.27 -20.11
CA THR A 282 7.04 -5.36 -21.12
C THR A 282 8.29 -6.03 -20.56
N LYS A 283 8.75 -5.61 -19.36
CA LYS A 283 10.03 -6.05 -18.82
C LYS A 283 9.94 -7.33 -17.97
N PHE A 284 8.82 -7.53 -17.27
CA PHE A 284 8.64 -8.64 -16.34
C PHE A 284 7.54 -9.62 -16.73
N GLY A 285 6.68 -9.28 -17.68
CA GLY A 285 5.47 -10.04 -18.00
C GLY A 285 4.37 -9.91 -16.94
N TYR A 286 4.48 -8.95 -16.03
CA TYR A 286 3.56 -8.78 -14.90
C TYR A 286 2.39 -7.88 -15.30
N ASP A 287 1.21 -8.47 -15.50
CA ASP A 287 -0.03 -7.71 -15.69
C ASP A 287 -0.77 -7.59 -14.34
N LYS A 288 -0.70 -6.41 -13.73
CA LYS A 288 -1.35 -6.09 -12.44
C LYS A 288 -2.86 -6.32 -12.44
N ARG A 289 -3.53 -6.26 -13.60
CA ARG A 289 -4.96 -6.55 -13.71
C ARG A 289 -5.27 -7.98 -13.28
N LYS A 290 -4.38 -8.95 -13.54
CA LYS A 290 -4.60 -10.34 -13.10
C LYS A 290 -4.77 -10.44 -11.58
N ALA A 291 -3.98 -9.68 -10.83
CA ALA A 291 -4.04 -9.62 -9.37
C ALA A 291 -5.32 -8.91 -8.88
N HIS A 292 -5.64 -7.73 -9.43
CA HIS A 292 -6.85 -6.98 -9.07
C HIS A 292 -8.13 -7.74 -9.42
N LEU A 293 -8.23 -8.29 -10.64
CA LEU A 293 -9.39 -9.07 -11.08
C LEU A 293 -9.51 -10.38 -10.30
N SER A 294 -8.39 -11.04 -9.98
CA SER A 294 -8.41 -12.21 -9.10
C SER A 294 -8.94 -11.88 -7.70
N SER A 295 -8.63 -10.70 -7.17
CA SER A 295 -9.19 -10.20 -5.90
C SER A 295 -10.71 -10.08 -5.98
N LEU A 296 -11.24 -9.49 -7.05
CA LEU A 296 -12.70 -9.37 -7.27
C LEU A 296 -13.38 -10.74 -7.39
N ILE A 297 -12.73 -11.73 -8.03
CA ILE A 297 -13.25 -13.09 -8.14
C ILE A 297 -13.33 -13.77 -6.78
N VAL A 298 -12.24 -13.76 -6.00
CA VAL A 298 -12.23 -14.43 -4.69
C VAL A 298 -13.10 -13.70 -3.66
N ALA A 299 -13.32 -12.40 -3.85
CA ALA A 299 -14.29 -11.61 -3.10
C ALA A 299 -15.75 -11.88 -3.51
N GLY A 300 -15.99 -12.47 -4.69
CA GLY A 300 -17.33 -12.76 -5.19
C GLY A 300 -18.02 -11.60 -5.92
N SER A 301 -17.31 -10.48 -6.16
CA SER A 301 -17.84 -9.31 -6.88
C SER A 301 -17.73 -9.44 -8.42
N MET A 302 -17.05 -10.47 -8.93
CA MET A 302 -16.84 -10.68 -10.36
C MET A 302 -16.73 -12.16 -10.71
N THR A 303 -17.20 -12.56 -11.89
CA THR A 303 -16.98 -13.92 -12.40
C THR A 303 -15.63 -14.04 -13.12
N ARG A 304 -15.08 -15.26 -13.17
CA ARG A 304 -13.83 -15.54 -13.87
C ARG A 304 -13.91 -15.22 -15.36
N GLU A 305 -15.05 -15.49 -15.99
CA GLU A 305 -15.29 -15.23 -17.42
C GLU A 305 -15.29 -13.72 -17.71
N ALA A 306 -15.86 -12.91 -16.81
CA ALA A 306 -15.84 -11.46 -16.93
C ALA A 306 -14.41 -10.91 -16.79
N ALA A 307 -13.64 -11.45 -15.84
CA ALA A 307 -12.23 -11.08 -15.69
C ALA A 307 -11.38 -11.43 -16.93
N LEU A 308 -11.60 -12.60 -17.54
CA LEU A 308 -10.89 -12.96 -18.77
C LEU A 308 -11.20 -11.99 -19.92
N ARG A 309 -12.47 -11.62 -20.12
CA ARG A 309 -12.84 -10.60 -21.11
C ARG A 309 -12.20 -9.23 -20.84
N GLU A 310 -11.98 -8.88 -19.58
CA GLU A 310 -11.27 -7.64 -19.22
C GLU A 310 -9.78 -7.73 -19.54
N LEU A 311 -9.16 -8.90 -19.33
CA LEU A 311 -7.75 -9.14 -19.66
C LEU A 311 -7.50 -9.16 -21.17
N ASP A 312 -8.49 -9.55 -21.98
CA ASP A 312 -8.41 -9.51 -23.45
C ASP A 312 -8.33 -8.08 -24.00
N LYS A 313 -8.73 -7.07 -23.21
CA LYS A 313 -8.57 -5.66 -23.60
C LYS A 313 -7.09 -5.27 -23.53
N PRO A 314 -6.62 -4.39 -24.42
CA PRO A 314 -5.25 -3.90 -24.33
C PRO A 314 -5.05 -3.08 -23.05
N LEU A 315 -3.82 -3.07 -22.53
CA LEU A 315 -3.43 -2.31 -21.34
C LEU A 315 -3.43 -0.79 -21.58
N TYR A 316 -3.23 -0.42 -22.84
CA TYR A 316 -3.15 0.94 -23.34
C TYR A 316 -3.79 1.00 -24.73
N THR A 317 -4.28 2.17 -25.12
CA THR A 317 -4.39 2.51 -26.54
C THR A 317 -3.05 3.04 -27.06
N ASP A 318 -2.74 2.84 -28.34
CA ASP A 318 -1.42 3.21 -28.90
C ASP A 318 -1.10 4.70 -28.72
N ASN A 319 -2.09 5.57 -28.90
CA ASN A 319 -1.92 7.01 -28.69
C ASN A 319 -1.64 7.33 -27.22
N GLU A 320 -2.39 6.72 -26.29
CA GLU A 320 -2.23 6.98 -24.85
C GLU A 320 -0.86 6.50 -24.34
N LEU A 321 -0.37 5.34 -24.80
CA LEU A 321 0.96 4.88 -24.45
C LEU A 321 2.06 5.82 -24.96
N THR A 322 1.92 6.30 -26.21
CA THR A 322 2.87 7.23 -26.82
C THR A 322 2.92 8.54 -26.02
N ASP A 323 1.76 9.10 -25.69
CA ASP A 323 1.63 10.34 -24.94
C ASP A 323 2.18 10.20 -23.51
N ASP A 324 1.83 9.13 -22.79
CA ASP A 324 2.33 8.86 -21.44
C ASP A 324 3.84 8.65 -21.44
N THR A 325 4.38 7.90 -22.40
CA THR A 325 5.82 7.64 -22.50
C THR A 325 6.59 8.92 -22.78
N ALA A 326 6.12 9.76 -23.71
CA ALA A 326 6.71 11.06 -23.98
C ALA A 326 6.64 11.99 -22.76
N PHE A 327 5.50 12.01 -22.05
CA PHE A 327 5.34 12.78 -20.82
C PHE A 327 6.29 12.32 -19.71
N VAL A 328 6.36 11.01 -19.45
CA VAL A 328 7.24 10.42 -18.44
C VAL A 328 8.71 10.71 -18.76
N ALA A 329 9.15 10.47 -20.00
CA ALA A 329 10.51 10.75 -20.44
C ALA A 329 10.88 12.23 -20.22
N LYS A 330 10.04 13.14 -20.72
CA LYS A 330 10.23 14.59 -20.56
C LYS A 330 10.36 14.98 -19.10
N LYS A 331 9.48 14.49 -18.24
CA LYS A 331 9.45 14.87 -16.82
C LYS A 331 10.68 14.36 -16.09
N LEU A 332 11.12 13.15 -16.40
CA LEU A 332 12.35 12.56 -15.87
C LEU A 332 13.62 13.19 -16.44
N GLY A 333 13.52 14.05 -17.47
CA GLY A 333 14.70 14.60 -18.15
C GLY A 333 15.46 13.54 -18.94
N LEU A 334 14.73 12.60 -19.53
CA LEU A 334 15.22 11.55 -20.39
C LEU A 334 14.65 11.74 -21.80
N THR A 335 15.35 11.20 -22.79
CA THR A 335 14.78 10.93 -24.11
C THR A 335 13.88 9.70 -24.06
N VAL A 336 12.96 9.57 -25.03
CA VAL A 336 12.13 8.36 -25.16
C VAL A 336 13.02 7.13 -25.37
N ASP A 337 14.06 7.24 -26.21
CA ASP A 337 15.00 6.16 -26.48
C ASP A 337 15.75 5.67 -25.22
N GLU A 338 16.16 6.58 -24.33
CA GLU A 338 16.77 6.21 -23.04
C GLU A 338 15.78 5.45 -22.15
N LEU A 339 14.51 5.89 -22.11
CA LEU A 339 13.47 5.25 -21.31
C LEU A 339 13.15 3.85 -21.84
N GLU A 340 13.03 3.69 -23.15
CA GLU A 340 12.87 2.40 -23.85
C GLU A 340 14.08 1.48 -23.62
N GLY A 341 15.28 2.05 -23.56
CA GLY A 341 16.50 1.33 -23.18
C GLY A 341 16.39 0.66 -21.81
N TYR A 342 15.72 1.29 -20.84
CA TYR A 342 15.49 0.68 -19.53
C TYR A 342 14.49 -0.48 -19.56
N LEU A 343 13.55 -0.50 -20.51
CA LEU A 343 12.58 -1.59 -20.67
C LEU A 343 13.23 -2.85 -21.25
N THR A 344 14.14 -2.69 -22.21
CA THR A 344 14.80 -3.80 -22.92
C THR A 344 15.97 -4.40 -22.16
N ALA A 345 16.57 -3.66 -21.21
CA ALA A 345 17.62 -4.18 -20.36
C ALA A 345 17.16 -5.38 -19.50
N PRO A 346 18.06 -6.29 -19.07
CA PRO A 346 17.70 -7.40 -18.20
C PRO A 346 17.06 -6.95 -16.87
N PRO A 347 16.00 -7.63 -16.38
CA PRO A 347 15.41 -7.32 -15.09
C PRO A 347 16.34 -7.68 -13.93
N ARG A 348 16.19 -6.97 -12.80
CA ARG A 348 16.90 -7.24 -11.54
C ARG A 348 15.92 -7.61 -10.45
N HIS A 349 16.37 -8.43 -9.51
CA HIS A 349 15.58 -8.75 -8.33
C HIS A 349 15.87 -7.71 -7.23
N TYR A 350 14.89 -7.43 -6.38
CA TYR A 350 15.04 -6.42 -5.32
C TYR A 350 16.19 -6.76 -4.35
N SER A 351 16.52 -8.05 -4.20
CA SER A 351 17.61 -8.54 -3.36
C SER A 351 19.01 -8.36 -3.96
N ASP A 352 19.13 -7.85 -5.19
CA ASP A 352 20.41 -7.45 -5.78
C ASP A 352 20.96 -6.15 -5.12
N TYR A 353 20.14 -5.54 -4.27
CA TYR A 353 20.42 -4.36 -3.47
C TYR A 353 20.33 -4.71 -1.98
N SER A 354 20.97 -3.90 -1.14
CA SER A 354 20.91 -4.06 0.31
C SER A 354 19.50 -3.86 0.83
N THR A 355 19.07 -4.67 1.80
CA THR A 355 17.72 -4.62 2.36
C THR A 355 17.74 -4.64 3.88
N ASN A 356 16.63 -4.22 4.50
CA ASN A 356 16.42 -4.32 5.94
C ASN A 356 15.93 -5.71 6.41
N ALA A 357 15.90 -6.73 5.53
CA ALA A 357 15.31 -8.03 5.80
C ALA A 357 15.90 -8.71 7.06
N ALA A 358 17.21 -8.63 7.26
CA ALA A 358 17.87 -9.16 8.45
C ALA A 358 17.45 -8.42 9.75
N GLN A 359 17.21 -7.11 9.66
CA GLN A 359 16.72 -6.30 10.78
C GLN A 359 15.28 -6.68 11.13
N ILE A 360 14.42 -6.89 10.13
CA ILE A 360 13.05 -7.39 10.32
C ILE A 360 13.08 -8.74 11.02
N GLU A 361 13.88 -9.68 10.53
CA GLU A 361 13.98 -11.01 11.12
C GLU A 361 14.43 -10.95 12.59
N GLN A 362 15.47 -10.16 12.89
CA GLN A 362 15.94 -9.97 14.26
C GLN A 362 14.86 -9.34 15.16
N PHE A 363 14.13 -8.36 14.66
CA PHE A 363 13.03 -7.71 15.38
C PHE A 363 11.89 -8.70 15.69
N CYS A 364 11.46 -9.48 14.71
CA CYS A 364 10.45 -10.52 14.87
C CYS A 364 10.88 -11.59 15.90
N ARG A 365 12.12 -12.07 15.83
CA ARG A 365 12.70 -13.01 16.81
C ARG A 365 12.71 -12.42 18.24
N ARG A 366 13.02 -11.13 18.39
CA ARG A 366 12.97 -10.44 19.70
C ARG A 366 11.54 -10.32 20.23
N LYS A 367 10.57 -9.97 19.38
CA LYS A 367 9.14 -9.90 19.76
C LYS A 367 8.60 -11.27 20.16
N SER A 368 8.87 -12.33 19.40
CA SER A 368 8.42 -13.69 19.73
C SER A 368 9.03 -14.18 21.05
N ARG A 369 10.33 -13.90 21.30
CA ARG A 369 10.98 -14.19 22.59
C ARG A 369 10.32 -13.42 23.75
N LYS A 370 10.02 -12.13 23.58
CA LYS A 370 9.31 -11.33 24.60
C LYS A 370 7.89 -11.85 24.84
N ALA A 371 7.16 -12.22 23.80
CA ALA A 371 5.82 -12.82 23.92
C ALA A 371 5.87 -14.15 24.68
N ARG A 372 6.85 -15.01 24.37
CA ARG A 372 7.08 -16.27 25.09
C ARG A 372 7.46 -16.04 26.55
N LEU A 373 8.34 -15.08 26.85
CA LEU A 373 8.69 -14.71 28.23
C LEU A 373 7.49 -14.13 29.00
N ARG A 374 6.63 -13.34 28.35
CA ARG A 374 5.37 -12.84 28.96
C ARG A 374 4.40 -13.97 29.27
N GLN A 375 4.21 -14.93 28.35
CA GLN A 375 3.40 -16.13 28.60
C GLN A 375 3.96 -16.99 29.73
N ILE A 376 5.29 -17.12 29.81
CA ILE A 376 5.96 -17.82 30.91
C ILE A 376 5.72 -17.08 32.23
N ALA A 377 5.92 -15.76 32.26
CA ALA A 377 5.70 -14.93 33.45
C ALA A 377 4.24 -14.95 33.94
N THR A 378 3.24 -14.95 33.05
CA THR A 378 1.82 -15.08 33.42
C THR A 378 1.42 -16.49 33.84
N ARG A 379 2.13 -17.53 33.38
CA ARG A 379 2.00 -18.89 33.94
C ARG A 379 2.56 -18.96 35.36
N PHE A 380 3.77 -18.44 35.57
CA PHE A 380 4.40 -18.41 36.89
C PHE A 380 3.69 -17.49 37.88
N SER A 381 2.96 -16.45 37.45
CA SER A 381 2.18 -15.60 38.35
C SER A 381 0.85 -16.22 38.80
N LYS A 382 0.34 -17.24 38.09
CA LYS A 382 -0.89 -17.96 38.45
C LYS A 382 -0.64 -19.13 39.40
N ASP A 383 0.57 -19.69 39.40
CA ASP A 383 0.94 -20.87 40.20
C ASP A 383 1.89 -20.56 41.38
N LEU A 384 2.17 -19.29 41.69
CA LEU A 384 3.04 -18.96 42.83
C LEU A 384 2.22 -18.73 44.12
N PRO A 385 2.43 -19.51 45.20
CA PRO A 385 1.84 -19.22 46.48
C PRO A 385 2.23 -17.79 46.94
N ARG A 386 1.25 -17.03 47.45
CA ARG A 386 1.34 -15.60 47.86
C ARG A 386 2.54 -15.21 48.73
N ARG A 387 3.31 -16.17 49.26
CA ARG A 387 4.48 -15.94 50.12
C ARG A 387 5.80 -15.62 49.37
N ILE A 388 5.90 -15.83 48.05
CA ILE A 388 7.15 -15.58 47.28
C ILE A 388 7.11 -14.27 46.47
N ALA A 389 5.92 -13.72 46.20
CA ALA A 389 5.73 -12.50 45.41
C ALA A 389 6.50 -11.27 45.97
N GLY A 390 6.75 -11.22 47.28
CA GLY A 390 7.49 -10.13 47.92
C GLY A 390 8.99 -10.08 47.60
N LYS A 391 9.62 -11.20 47.21
CA LYS A 391 11.07 -11.25 46.91
C LYS A 391 11.42 -10.96 45.44
N LEU A 392 10.48 -11.08 44.51
CA LEU A 392 10.71 -10.81 43.08
C LEU A 392 10.47 -9.34 42.69
N SER A 393 9.66 -8.60 43.46
CA SER A 393 9.46 -7.15 43.23
C SER A 393 10.74 -6.33 43.50
N SER A 394 11.62 -6.78 44.40
CA SER A 394 12.90 -6.11 44.68
C SER A 394 14.00 -6.38 43.65
N MET A 395 13.87 -7.40 42.80
CA MET A 395 14.83 -7.69 41.71
C MET A 395 14.48 -7.00 40.39
N LEU A 396 13.23 -6.55 40.21
CA LEU A 396 12.78 -5.83 39.01
C LEU A 396 12.85 -4.30 39.14
N ALA A 397 13.20 -3.78 40.32
CA ALA A 397 13.60 -2.40 40.49
C ALA A 397 15.11 -2.30 40.25
N SER A 398 15.52 -1.96 39.02
CA SER A 398 16.90 -1.53 38.75
C SER A 398 17.18 -0.23 39.52
N PRO A 399 18.40 -0.02 40.06
CA PRO A 399 18.75 1.24 40.72
C PRO A 399 18.72 2.36 39.68
N LYS A 400 18.13 3.50 40.06
CA LYS A 400 18.36 4.77 39.38
C LYS A 400 19.82 5.16 39.59
N SER A 401 20.58 5.23 38.52
CA SER A 401 21.65 6.18 38.27
C SER A 401 21.90 6.24 36.77
#